data_AF-A0A1I1N0R8-F1
#
_entry.id   AF-A0A1I1N0R8-F1
#
_cell.length_a   1.000
_cell.length_b   1.000
_cell.length_c   1.000
_cell.angle_alpha   90.00
_cell.angle_beta   90.00
_cell.angle_gamma   90.00
#
_symmetry.space_group_name_H-M   'P 1'
#
loop_
_entity.id
_entity.type
_entity.pdbx_description
1 polymer ?
#
loop_
_entity_poly.entity_id
_entity_poly.type
_entity_poly.pdbx_seq_one_letter_code
_entity_poly.pdbx_strand_id
1 'polypeptide(L)'
;MSEAKKKEKRVIDPNSASYKLNQITVNHYKEVQEAKDRGEKIGWCASNFPQEIFQTLGIKVCYPENQAAAIAARGAGERLCSESEADGYSNDICAYARISLAYMKLKDVKEQNMPQPDFLLCCNNICNCMIKWYENIAKELNIPLVLIDIPFNPDYEVSDAQIAYVKGQFLDAIKQLEEITEKKWDDEKFKAVMEVSNRTSRAWLEATSYTKYTPSPLNGFDLLNHMAVAVCARGTVEAAEAFETLLEEYKKAVEEGTSTFRTEEKYRIMFEGIACWPHLRATSTGLKSRGINMVATIYADAFGFIYDDFDGLIRAYCNTPNAINLELARDKRVAIAKKTSTEGLLVHTNRSCKLWSGFMYEMSRQIGEECDIPVTSFDGDQADPRNFSEAQYVTRVQGLTEIMEANKGGK
;
A
#
# COMPACT_ATOMS: atom_id res chain seq x y z
N MET A 1 3.53 -21.21 37.47
CA MET A 1 4.25 -20.01 36.98
C MET A 1 5.30 -20.48 35.98
N SER A 2 4.99 -20.44 34.68
CA SER A 2 5.96 -20.77 33.64
C SER A 2 6.62 -19.48 33.16
N GLU A 3 7.90 -19.31 33.46
CA GLU A 3 8.72 -18.21 32.98
C GLU A 3 8.70 -18.20 31.44
N ALA A 4 8.02 -17.20 30.86
CA ALA A 4 8.11 -16.92 29.44
C ALA A 4 9.55 -16.45 29.15
N LYS A 5 10.38 -17.34 28.58
CA LYS A 5 11.69 -16.98 28.02
C LYS A 5 11.52 -15.75 27.13
N LYS A 6 12.09 -14.61 27.52
CA LYS A 6 12.26 -13.44 26.64
C LYS A 6 13.00 -13.94 25.38
N LYS A 7 12.32 -13.95 24.23
CA LYS A 7 12.98 -14.18 22.94
C LYS A 7 14.11 -13.17 22.79
N GLU A 8 15.34 -13.64 22.59
CA GLU A 8 16.45 -12.77 22.21
C GLU A 8 16.05 -11.93 21.01
N LYS A 9 16.30 -10.61 21.07
CA LYS A 9 16.09 -9.73 19.93
C LYS A 9 17.05 -10.16 18.83
N ARG A 10 16.52 -10.75 17.77
CA ARG A 10 17.29 -11.15 16.58
C ARG A 10 18.02 -9.92 16.04
N VAL A 11 19.36 -10.00 15.96
CA VAL A 11 20.16 -9.02 15.23
C VAL A 11 19.84 -9.22 13.74
N ILE A 12 19.26 -8.20 13.11
CA ILE A 12 18.96 -8.22 11.68
C ILE A 12 20.27 -7.97 10.94
N ASP A 13 20.60 -8.79 9.95
CA ASP A 13 21.77 -8.59 9.11
C ASP A 13 21.68 -7.23 8.40
N PRO A 14 22.66 -6.31 8.59
CA PRO A 14 22.68 -5.02 7.91
C PRO A 14 22.64 -5.10 6.38
N ASN A 15 23.07 -6.22 5.80
CA ASN A 15 23.04 -6.42 4.35
C ASN A 15 21.71 -6.98 3.84
N SER A 16 20.84 -7.46 4.75
CA SER A 16 19.55 -8.05 4.36
C SER A 16 18.60 -7.01 3.77
N ALA A 17 17.74 -7.46 2.87
CA ALA A 17 16.69 -6.64 2.29
C ALA A 17 15.78 -6.04 3.37
N SER A 18 15.42 -6.83 4.39
CA SER A 18 14.60 -6.37 5.51
C SER A 18 15.23 -5.19 6.26
N TYR A 19 16.55 -5.22 6.51
CA TYR A 19 17.25 -4.11 7.14
C TYR A 19 17.25 -2.87 6.24
N LYS A 20 17.67 -3.03 4.97
CA LYS A 20 17.77 -1.95 3.99
C LYS A 20 16.42 -1.24 3.79
N LEU A 21 15.35 -2.01 3.57
CA LEU A 21 13.99 -1.48 3.39
C LEU A 21 13.50 -0.71 4.61
N ASN A 22 13.74 -1.22 5.82
CA ASN A 22 13.39 -0.50 7.05
C ASN A 22 14.20 0.80 7.20
N GLN A 23 15.49 0.78 6.86
CA GLN A 23 16.34 1.96 6.95
C GLN A 23 15.90 3.06 5.98
N ILE A 24 15.41 2.71 4.79
CA ILE A 24 14.85 3.68 3.83
C ILE A 24 13.65 4.41 4.43
N THR A 25 12.70 3.69 5.04
CA THR A 25 11.53 4.33 5.66
C THR A 25 11.93 5.24 6.83
N VAL A 26 12.89 4.83 7.65
CA VAL A 26 13.41 5.65 8.77
C VAL A 26 14.12 6.90 8.25
N ASN A 27 14.98 6.75 7.24
CA ASN A 27 15.72 7.84 6.64
C ASN A 27 14.79 8.83 5.94
N HIS A 28 13.72 8.36 5.30
CA HIS A 28 12.75 9.22 4.64
C HIS A 28 12.20 10.30 5.59
N TYR A 29 11.66 9.91 6.76
CA TYR A 29 11.15 10.90 7.73
C TYR A 29 12.24 11.83 8.26
N LYS A 30 13.45 11.30 8.50
CA LYS A 30 14.60 12.09 8.95
C LYS A 30 15.00 13.14 7.90
N GLU A 31 15.17 12.75 6.65
CA GLU A 31 15.54 13.64 5.55
C GLU A 31 14.50 14.72 5.28
N VAL A 32 13.20 14.37 5.41
CA VAL A 32 12.12 15.34 5.25
C VAL A 32 12.14 16.37 6.39
N GLN A 33 12.40 15.94 7.63
CA GLN A 33 12.58 16.86 8.76
C GLN A 33 13.81 17.75 8.56
N GLU A 34 14.96 17.18 8.18
CA GLU A 34 16.18 17.95 7.91
C GLU A 34 15.98 18.96 6.77
N ALA A 35 15.21 18.61 5.73
CA ALA A 35 14.83 19.54 4.67
C ALA A 35 13.96 20.69 5.20
N LYS A 36 12.98 20.38 6.06
CA LYS A 36 12.17 21.40 6.75
C LYS A 36 13.05 22.34 7.59
N ASP A 37 14.01 21.79 8.34
CA ASP A 37 14.91 22.56 9.20
C ASP A 37 15.84 23.48 8.40
N ARG A 38 16.18 23.11 7.15
CA ARG A 38 16.89 23.97 6.19
C ARG A 38 16.01 25.04 5.53
N GLY A 39 14.71 25.06 5.83
CA GLY A 39 13.74 25.99 5.23
C GLY A 39 13.19 25.55 3.87
N GLU A 40 13.39 24.29 3.46
CA GLU A 40 12.76 23.77 2.25
C GLU A 40 11.25 23.56 2.46
N LYS A 41 10.47 23.78 1.41
CA LYS A 41 9.03 23.52 1.43
C LYS A 41 8.75 22.02 1.35
N ILE A 42 7.89 21.52 2.23
CA ILE A 42 7.53 20.11 2.37
C ILE A 42 6.11 19.86 1.87
N GLY A 43 5.93 18.83 1.05
CA GLY A 43 4.61 18.42 0.58
C GLY A 43 4.00 17.32 1.45
N TRP A 44 2.67 17.30 1.59
CA TRP A 44 1.97 16.04 1.90
C TRP A 44 1.40 15.44 0.62
N CYS A 45 1.66 14.15 0.40
CA CYS A 45 1.48 13.49 -0.88
C CYS A 45 0.57 12.27 -0.77
N ALA A 46 -0.39 12.14 -1.69
CA ALA A 46 -1.18 10.93 -1.86
C ALA A 46 -0.26 9.74 -2.20
N SER A 47 -0.58 8.54 -1.71
CA SER A 47 0.25 7.34 -1.83
C SER A 47 0.55 6.94 -3.28
N ASN A 48 -0.33 7.31 -4.21
CA ASN A 48 -0.19 6.99 -5.63
C ASN A 48 -0.19 8.23 -6.54
N PHE A 49 0.31 9.36 -6.01
CA PHE A 49 0.70 10.50 -6.84
C PHE A 49 1.91 10.14 -7.73
N PRO A 50 2.03 10.73 -8.94
CA PRO A 50 3.19 10.62 -9.83
C PRO A 50 4.51 11.06 -9.19
N GLN A 51 5.14 10.14 -8.45
CA GLN A 51 6.33 10.44 -7.66
C GLN A 51 7.51 10.93 -8.49
N GLU A 52 7.55 10.49 -9.75
CA GLU A 52 8.57 10.87 -10.72
C GLU A 52 8.65 12.39 -10.86
N ILE A 53 7.53 13.11 -10.68
CA ILE A 53 7.47 14.58 -10.73
C ILE A 53 8.27 15.20 -9.58
N PHE A 54 7.87 14.94 -8.33
CA PHE A 54 8.51 15.60 -7.18
C PHE A 54 9.93 15.07 -6.94
N GLN A 55 10.21 13.81 -7.30
CA GLN A 55 11.55 13.22 -7.23
C GLN A 55 12.51 13.90 -8.22
N THR A 56 12.05 14.19 -9.44
CA THR A 56 12.82 14.96 -10.44
C THR A 56 13.11 16.37 -9.95
N LEU A 57 12.13 17.04 -9.36
CA LEU A 57 12.36 18.36 -8.76
C LEU A 57 13.21 18.31 -7.49
N GLY A 58 13.47 17.12 -6.92
CA GLY A 58 14.19 16.97 -5.65
C GLY A 58 13.41 17.53 -4.46
N ILE A 59 12.08 17.47 -4.54
CA ILE A 59 11.15 17.93 -3.51
C ILE A 59 10.96 16.82 -2.47
N LYS A 60 10.95 17.19 -1.19
CA LYS A 60 10.71 16.26 -0.09
C LYS A 60 9.23 16.29 0.29
N VAL A 61 8.66 15.10 0.48
CA VAL A 61 7.24 14.91 0.80
C VAL A 61 7.06 13.92 1.95
N CYS A 62 5.93 13.99 2.63
CA CYS A 62 5.43 12.97 3.54
C CYS A 62 4.12 12.38 3.02
N TYR A 63 3.77 11.18 3.50
CA TYR A 63 2.57 10.46 3.05
C TYR A 63 1.61 10.30 4.23
N PRO A 64 0.52 11.08 4.28
CA PRO A 64 -0.46 10.99 5.38
C PRO A 64 -1.04 9.59 5.58
N GLU A 65 -1.23 8.81 4.50
CA GLU A 65 -1.70 7.42 4.57
C GLU A 65 -0.71 6.49 5.30
N ASN A 66 0.59 6.58 4.97
CA ASN A 66 1.63 5.79 5.63
C ASN A 66 1.80 6.20 7.10
N GLN A 67 1.71 7.50 7.39
CA GLN A 67 1.78 8.00 8.76
C GLN A 67 0.58 7.53 9.58
N ALA A 68 -0.63 7.59 9.02
CA ALA A 68 -1.83 7.10 9.69
C ALA A 68 -1.79 5.58 9.94
N ALA A 69 -1.27 4.80 8.99
CA ALA A 69 -1.00 3.36 9.17
C ALA A 69 -0.05 3.11 10.36
N ALA A 70 1.05 3.86 10.42
CA ALA A 70 2.05 3.73 11.49
C ALA A 70 1.48 4.13 12.87
N ILE A 71 0.69 5.21 12.94
CA ILE A 71 -0.02 5.63 14.16
C ILE A 71 -1.00 4.55 14.63
N ALA A 72 -1.77 3.99 13.70
CA ALA A 72 -2.73 2.94 14.00
C ALA A 72 -2.04 1.65 14.49
N ALA A 73 -0.96 1.23 13.83
CA ALA A 73 -0.14 0.09 14.26
C ALA A 73 0.48 0.28 15.66
N ARG A 74 0.72 1.53 16.06
CA ARG A 74 1.23 1.90 17.39
C ARG A 74 0.12 2.14 18.43
N GLY A 75 -1.13 1.86 18.08
CA GLY A 75 -2.26 1.82 19.02
C GLY A 75 -2.95 3.15 19.27
N ALA A 76 -2.76 4.15 18.40
CA ALA A 76 -3.39 5.47 18.56
C ALA A 76 -4.47 5.79 17.51
N GLY A 77 -4.87 4.81 16.70
CA GLY A 77 -5.89 4.98 15.67
C GLY A 77 -7.22 5.52 16.19
N GLU A 78 -7.79 4.90 17.23
CA GLU A 78 -9.05 5.33 17.86
C GLU A 78 -8.95 6.74 18.46
N ARG A 79 -7.85 7.03 19.18
CA ARG A 79 -7.64 8.33 19.81
C ARG A 79 -7.67 9.44 18.77
N LEU A 80 -6.86 9.33 17.71
CA LEU A 80 -6.81 10.37 16.67
C LEU A 80 -8.10 10.42 15.83
N CYS A 81 -8.76 9.29 15.60
CA CYS A 81 -10.09 9.33 14.97
C CYS A 81 -11.07 10.16 15.80
N SER A 82 -11.10 9.95 17.12
CA SER A 82 -11.97 10.66 18.05
C SER A 82 -11.70 12.16 18.09
N GLU A 83 -10.44 12.60 17.93
CA GLU A 83 -10.09 14.03 17.85
C GLU A 83 -10.77 14.71 16.65
N SER A 84 -10.72 14.09 15.48
CA SER A 84 -11.41 14.63 14.28
C SER A 84 -12.93 14.53 14.40
N GLU A 85 -13.45 13.48 15.04
CA GLU A 85 -14.89 13.32 15.28
C GLU A 85 -15.43 14.41 16.20
N ALA A 86 -14.66 14.83 17.20
CA ALA A 86 -15.00 15.96 18.08
C ALA A 86 -15.06 17.31 17.33
N ASP A 87 -14.34 17.43 16.20
CA ASP A 87 -14.38 18.59 15.32
C ASP A 87 -15.56 18.55 14.31
N GLY A 88 -16.39 17.50 14.37
CA GLY A 88 -17.60 17.35 13.55
C GLY A 88 -17.42 16.49 12.30
N TYR A 89 -16.24 15.88 12.10
CA TYR A 89 -16.07 14.90 11.03
C TYR A 89 -16.84 13.61 11.36
N SER A 90 -17.67 13.15 10.43
CA SER A 90 -18.41 11.90 10.60
C SER A 90 -17.45 10.71 10.74
N ASN A 91 -17.77 9.78 11.65
CA ASN A 91 -17.06 8.50 11.78
C ASN A 91 -17.16 7.63 10.51
N ASP A 92 -18.02 8.01 9.56
CA ASP A 92 -18.19 7.33 8.27
C ASP A 92 -17.05 7.57 7.28
N ILE A 93 -16.29 8.65 7.44
CA ILE A 93 -15.17 8.94 6.53
C ILE A 93 -13.96 8.07 6.86
N CYS A 94 -13.05 7.95 5.90
CA CYS A 94 -11.84 7.13 6.01
C CYS A 94 -11.06 7.43 7.31
N ALA A 95 -10.67 6.37 8.04
CA ALA A 95 -9.89 6.48 9.27
C ALA A 95 -8.52 7.15 9.05
N TYR A 96 -7.89 6.95 7.88
CA TYR A 96 -6.68 7.71 7.53
C TYR A 96 -6.93 9.21 7.40
N ALA A 97 -8.06 9.59 6.78
CA ALA A 97 -8.44 11.00 6.69
C ALA A 97 -8.69 11.59 8.08
N ARG A 98 -9.45 10.89 8.93
CA ARG A 98 -9.69 11.29 10.33
C ARG A 98 -8.38 11.46 11.11
N ILE A 99 -7.48 10.49 11.04
CA ILE A 99 -6.17 10.55 11.70
C ILE A 99 -5.33 11.72 11.19
N SER A 100 -5.29 11.95 9.89
CA SER A 100 -4.52 13.05 9.30
C SER A 100 -5.08 14.43 9.62
N LEU A 101 -6.41 14.59 9.61
CA LEU A 101 -7.07 15.83 10.00
C LEU A 101 -6.81 16.14 11.48
N ALA A 102 -6.87 15.14 12.35
CA ALA A 102 -6.46 15.27 13.75
C ALA A 102 -4.98 15.64 13.88
N TYR A 103 -4.09 14.99 13.12
CA TYR A 103 -2.66 15.27 13.15
C TYR A 103 -2.32 16.69 12.66
N MET A 104 -2.99 17.18 11.62
CA MET A 104 -2.85 18.56 11.13
C MET A 104 -3.10 19.59 12.26
N LYS A 105 -4.11 19.33 13.09
CA LYS A 105 -4.46 20.16 14.25
C LYS A 105 -3.46 20.00 15.40
N LEU A 106 -3.14 18.77 15.77
CA LEU A 106 -2.31 18.45 16.95
C LEU A 106 -0.83 18.75 16.71
N LYS A 107 -0.32 18.53 15.49
CA LYS A 107 1.06 18.74 15.02
C LYS A 107 2.15 17.93 15.74
N ASP A 108 1.83 17.34 16.87
CA ASP A 108 2.73 16.52 17.68
C ASP A 108 1.96 15.34 18.29
N VAL A 109 2.38 14.12 17.95
CA VAL A 109 1.90 12.87 18.53
C VAL A 109 3.07 11.92 18.76
N LYS A 110 3.08 11.26 19.91
CA LYS A 110 4.17 10.35 20.32
C LYS A 110 4.38 9.16 19.37
N GLU A 111 3.35 8.79 18.60
CA GLU A 111 3.37 7.58 17.78
C GLU A 111 4.11 7.77 16.46
N GLN A 112 3.91 8.87 15.73
CA GLN A 112 4.64 9.18 14.49
C GLN A 112 4.43 10.65 14.11
N ASN A 113 5.49 11.45 14.24
CA ASN A 113 5.50 12.81 13.71
C ASN A 113 6.02 12.86 12.27
N MET A 114 5.57 13.90 11.58
CA MET A 114 6.06 14.39 10.29
C MET A 114 5.89 15.92 10.22
N PRO A 115 6.75 16.65 9.49
CA PRO A 115 6.60 18.10 9.32
C PRO A 115 5.21 18.49 8.80
N GLN A 116 4.73 19.66 9.22
CA GLN A 116 3.54 20.27 8.62
C GLN A 116 3.80 20.67 7.16
N PRO A 117 2.81 20.50 6.26
CA PRO A 117 2.99 20.72 4.84
C PRO A 117 2.95 22.21 4.50
N ASP A 118 3.69 22.59 3.46
CA ASP A 118 3.63 23.91 2.82
C ASP A 118 2.81 23.86 1.51
N PHE A 119 2.52 22.66 1.01
CA PHE A 119 1.66 22.39 -0.15
C PHE A 119 1.18 20.93 -0.12
N LEU A 120 0.20 20.61 -0.94
CA LEU A 120 -0.39 19.26 -1.03
C LEU A 120 -0.32 18.71 -2.45
N LEU A 121 -0.06 17.41 -2.57
CA LEU A 121 -0.05 16.65 -3.82
C LEU A 121 -1.13 15.57 -3.78
N CYS A 122 -2.23 15.79 -4.49
CA CYS A 122 -3.37 14.87 -4.52
C CYS A 122 -3.48 14.18 -5.88
N CYS A 123 -3.71 12.87 -5.87
CA CYS A 123 -4.09 12.08 -7.03
C CYS A 123 -5.24 11.15 -6.60
N ASN A 124 -6.33 11.11 -7.36
CA ASN A 124 -7.55 10.37 -6.98
C ASN A 124 -7.65 8.96 -7.58
N ASN A 125 -6.59 8.46 -8.23
CA ASN A 125 -6.54 7.09 -8.78
C ASN A 125 -6.68 5.96 -7.74
N ILE A 126 -6.63 6.29 -6.44
CA ILE A 126 -6.91 5.34 -5.35
C ILE A 126 -8.31 5.49 -4.75
N CYS A 127 -8.88 6.71 -4.69
CA CYS A 127 -10.28 7.02 -4.38
C CYS A 127 -10.55 8.53 -4.40
N ASN A 128 -11.82 8.92 -4.55
CA ASN A 128 -12.25 10.33 -4.50
C ASN A 128 -12.37 10.91 -3.08
N CYS A 129 -12.27 10.10 -2.02
CA CYS A 129 -12.17 10.63 -0.65
C CYS A 129 -10.91 11.50 -0.47
N MET A 130 -9.85 11.20 -1.23
CA MET A 130 -8.59 11.97 -1.23
C MET A 130 -8.82 13.44 -1.56
N ILE A 131 -9.66 13.72 -2.57
CA ILE A 131 -9.94 15.09 -3.02
C ILE A 131 -10.50 15.92 -1.85
N LYS A 132 -11.57 15.45 -1.22
CA LYS A 132 -12.22 16.18 -0.10
C LYS A 132 -11.34 16.26 1.14
N TRP A 133 -10.55 15.24 1.42
CA TRP A 133 -9.58 15.25 2.52
C TRP A 133 -8.50 16.32 2.29
N TYR A 134 -7.91 16.36 1.09
CA TYR A 134 -6.84 17.29 0.77
C TYR A 134 -7.35 18.73 0.60
N GLU A 135 -8.55 18.92 0.05
CA GLU A 135 -9.21 20.24 0.03
C GLU A 135 -9.42 20.82 1.43
N ASN A 136 -9.80 19.99 2.42
CA ASN A 136 -9.96 20.44 3.79
C ASN A 136 -8.63 20.92 4.39
N ILE A 137 -7.55 20.15 4.18
CA ILE A 137 -6.22 20.54 4.67
C ILE A 137 -5.75 21.83 3.97
N ALA A 138 -5.91 21.92 2.65
CA ALA A 138 -5.53 23.08 1.86
C ALA A 138 -6.23 24.34 2.37
N LYS A 139 -7.54 24.23 2.62
CA LYS A 139 -8.37 25.33 3.11
C LYS A 139 -7.99 25.74 4.53
N GLU A 140 -7.83 24.79 5.44
CA GLU A 140 -7.56 25.08 6.85
C GLU A 140 -6.17 25.67 7.06
N LEU A 141 -5.17 25.17 6.34
CA LEU A 141 -3.80 25.67 6.41
C LEU A 141 -3.52 26.84 5.45
N ASN A 142 -4.46 27.14 4.54
CA ASN A 142 -4.31 28.13 3.48
C ASN A 142 -3.03 27.90 2.64
N ILE A 143 -2.86 26.67 2.15
CA ILE A 143 -1.71 26.22 1.35
C ILE A 143 -2.17 25.71 -0.03
N PRO A 144 -1.30 25.76 -1.06
CA PRO A 144 -1.65 25.30 -2.39
C PRO A 144 -1.89 23.78 -2.44
N LEU A 145 -2.85 23.37 -3.27
CA LEU A 145 -3.18 22.00 -3.58
C LEU A 145 -2.96 21.74 -5.07
N VAL A 146 -1.99 20.88 -5.38
CA VAL A 146 -1.76 20.36 -6.73
C VAL A 146 -2.56 19.07 -6.86
N LEU A 147 -3.58 19.08 -7.72
CA LEU A 147 -4.44 17.94 -7.99
C LEU A 147 -4.14 17.37 -9.39
N ILE A 148 -3.96 16.05 -9.44
CA ILE A 148 -4.01 15.27 -10.67
C ILE A 148 -5.30 14.44 -10.61
N ASP A 149 -6.27 14.82 -11.44
CA ASP A 149 -7.51 14.08 -11.63
C ASP A 149 -7.29 12.95 -12.65
N ILE A 150 -7.48 11.72 -12.20
CA ILE A 150 -7.48 10.50 -12.98
C ILE A 150 -8.94 10.06 -13.12
N PRO A 151 -9.57 10.30 -14.29
CA PRO A 151 -10.91 9.82 -14.54
C PRO A 151 -10.98 8.29 -14.38
N PHE A 152 -12.11 7.80 -13.87
CA PHE A 152 -12.35 6.37 -13.84
C PHE A 152 -12.38 5.80 -15.26
N ASN A 153 -11.62 4.74 -15.52
CA ASN A 153 -11.57 4.08 -16.82
C ASN A 153 -12.68 3.01 -16.90
N PRO A 154 -13.73 3.22 -17.72
CA PRO A 154 -14.78 2.22 -17.90
C PRO A 154 -14.37 1.09 -18.86
N ASP A 155 -13.26 1.24 -19.60
CA ASP A 155 -12.81 0.33 -20.64
C ASP A 155 -11.60 -0.51 -20.19
N TYR A 156 -11.25 -1.54 -20.95
CA TYR A 156 -10.05 -2.35 -20.69
C TYR A 156 -8.75 -1.60 -21.01
N GLU A 157 -8.80 -0.67 -21.96
CA GLU A 157 -7.66 0.14 -22.39
C GLU A 157 -7.86 1.59 -21.98
N VAL A 158 -6.77 2.29 -21.69
CA VAL A 158 -6.82 3.73 -21.40
C VAL A 158 -6.90 4.48 -22.72
N SER A 159 -7.95 5.28 -22.90
CA SER A 159 -8.15 6.06 -24.13
C SER A 159 -7.09 7.14 -24.33
N ASP A 160 -6.79 7.47 -25.59
CA ASP A 160 -5.89 8.59 -25.94
C ASP A 160 -6.38 9.92 -25.37
N ALA A 161 -7.70 10.12 -25.28
CA ALA A 161 -8.30 11.30 -24.69
C ALA A 161 -7.98 11.42 -23.19
N GLN A 162 -8.05 10.30 -22.45
CA GLN A 162 -7.67 10.26 -21.04
C GLN A 162 -6.17 10.51 -20.86
N ILE A 163 -5.33 9.91 -21.71
CA ILE A 163 -3.88 10.16 -21.69
C ILE A 163 -3.59 11.65 -21.92
N ALA A 164 -4.19 12.26 -22.95
CA ALA A 164 -4.00 13.67 -23.26
C ALA A 164 -4.45 14.59 -22.11
N TYR A 165 -5.59 14.28 -21.47
CA TYR A 165 -6.10 15.02 -20.32
C TYR A 165 -5.15 14.96 -19.13
N VAL A 166 -4.70 13.77 -18.76
CA VAL A 166 -3.78 13.57 -17.63
C VAL A 166 -2.39 14.13 -17.93
N LYS A 167 -1.93 14.05 -19.18
CA LYS A 167 -0.67 14.68 -19.63
C LYS A 167 -0.67 16.18 -19.41
N GLY A 168 -1.77 16.86 -19.76
CA GLY A 168 -1.94 18.29 -19.50
C GLY A 168 -1.80 18.63 -18.01
N GLN A 169 -2.38 17.79 -17.14
CA GLN A 169 -2.29 17.96 -15.69
C GLN A 169 -0.90 17.67 -15.13
N PHE A 170 -0.17 16.68 -15.67
CA PHE A 170 1.22 16.43 -15.26
C PHE A 170 2.11 17.63 -15.57
N LEU A 171 2.00 18.19 -16.78
CA LEU A 171 2.77 19.37 -17.18
C LEU A 171 2.42 20.60 -16.34
N ASP A 172 1.13 20.79 -16.02
CA ASP A 172 0.70 21.87 -15.14
C ASP A 172 1.17 21.68 -13.69
N ALA A 173 1.13 20.45 -13.17
CA ALA A 173 1.65 20.11 -11.85
C ALA A 173 3.16 20.37 -11.74
N ILE A 174 3.94 20.06 -12.78
CA ILE A 174 5.37 20.41 -12.85
C ILE A 174 5.54 21.92 -12.71
N LYS A 175 4.83 22.71 -13.52
CA LYS A 175 4.91 24.18 -13.49
C LYS A 175 4.53 24.74 -12.11
N GLN A 176 3.40 24.29 -11.55
CA GLN A 176 2.97 24.70 -10.22
C GLN A 176 4.02 24.38 -9.16
N LEU A 177 4.68 23.22 -9.24
CA LEU A 177 5.72 22.85 -8.28
C LEU A 177 7.01 23.63 -8.46
N GLU A 178 7.39 24.00 -9.69
CA GLU A 178 8.49 24.95 -9.91
C GLU A 178 8.19 26.32 -9.29
N GLU A 179 6.95 26.82 -9.42
CA GLU A 179 6.52 28.09 -8.82
C GLU A 179 6.47 28.01 -7.29
N ILE A 180 5.94 26.92 -6.74
CA ILE A 180 5.84 26.72 -5.28
C ILE A 180 7.24 26.57 -4.69
N THR A 181 8.12 25.76 -5.27
CA THR A 181 9.37 25.34 -4.61
C THR A 181 10.62 26.05 -5.12
N GLU A 182 10.51 26.85 -6.18
CA GLU A 182 11.63 27.50 -6.89
C GLU A 182 12.66 26.52 -7.47
N LYS A 183 12.39 25.21 -7.40
CA LYS A 183 13.20 24.16 -8.03
C LYS A 183 12.88 24.09 -9.52
N LYS A 184 13.86 23.70 -10.33
CA LYS A 184 13.73 23.63 -11.79
C LYS A 184 13.63 22.20 -12.28
N TRP A 185 12.76 21.98 -13.25
CA TRP A 185 12.63 20.73 -13.97
C TRP A 185 13.89 20.46 -14.79
N ASP A 186 14.28 19.18 -14.86
CA ASP A 186 15.43 18.71 -15.62
C ASP A 186 15.04 17.40 -16.31
N ASP A 187 15.01 17.42 -17.64
CA ASP A 187 14.58 16.28 -18.47
C ASP A 187 15.54 15.09 -18.38
N GLU A 188 16.84 15.32 -18.20
CA GLU A 188 17.81 14.24 -18.04
C GLU A 188 17.67 13.59 -16.67
N LYS A 189 17.42 14.42 -15.64
CA LYS A 189 17.09 13.90 -14.31
C LYS A 189 15.76 13.12 -14.33
N PHE A 190 14.76 13.59 -15.07
CA PHE A 190 13.48 12.89 -15.21
C PHE A 190 13.66 11.50 -15.86
N LYS A 191 14.45 11.40 -16.93
CA LYS A 191 14.79 10.11 -17.56
C LYS A 191 15.47 9.16 -16.56
N ALA A 192 16.43 9.65 -15.80
CA ALA A 192 17.10 8.85 -14.77
C ALA A 192 16.13 8.40 -13.66
N VAL A 193 15.22 9.26 -13.22
CA VAL A 193 14.18 8.92 -12.24
C VAL A 193 13.23 7.85 -12.79
N MET A 194 12.80 7.94 -14.06
CA MET A 194 11.99 6.91 -14.70
C MET A 194 12.72 5.57 -14.79
N GLU A 195 14.01 5.57 -15.14
CA GLU A 195 14.83 4.35 -15.20
C GLU A 195 14.93 3.66 -13.84
N VAL A 196 15.24 4.43 -12.78
CA VAL A 196 15.32 3.92 -11.41
C VAL A 196 13.96 3.43 -10.91
N SER A 197 12.89 4.16 -11.19
CA SER A 197 11.52 3.77 -10.81
C SER A 197 11.12 2.46 -11.46
N ASN A 198 11.43 2.26 -12.74
CA ASN A 198 11.23 1.01 -13.44
C ASN A 198 12.10 -0.13 -12.88
N ARG A 199 13.36 0.14 -12.53
CA ARG A 199 14.27 -0.84 -11.89
C ARG A 199 13.68 -1.34 -10.57
N THR A 200 13.23 -0.42 -9.71
CA THR A 200 12.53 -0.73 -8.46
C THR A 200 11.27 -1.57 -8.71
N SER A 201 10.39 -1.12 -9.62
CA SER A 201 9.15 -1.82 -9.94
C SER A 201 9.38 -3.23 -10.48
N ARG A 202 10.37 -3.44 -11.37
CA ARG A 202 10.72 -4.78 -11.88
C ARG A 202 11.14 -5.71 -10.76
N ALA A 203 12.06 -5.26 -9.90
CA ALA A 203 12.53 -6.05 -8.77
C ALA A 203 11.39 -6.38 -7.80
N TRP A 204 10.52 -5.42 -7.50
CA TRP A 204 9.34 -5.63 -6.65
C TRP A 204 8.34 -6.63 -7.23
N LEU A 205 7.94 -6.46 -8.50
CA LEU A 205 7.00 -7.36 -9.19
C LEU A 205 7.59 -8.77 -9.34
N GLU A 206 8.89 -8.87 -9.64
CA GLU A 206 9.55 -10.16 -9.72
C GLU A 206 9.62 -10.82 -8.35
N ALA A 207 10.09 -10.13 -7.31
CA ALA A 207 10.21 -10.67 -5.95
C ALA A 207 8.86 -11.13 -5.40
N THR A 208 7.79 -10.35 -5.58
CA THR A 208 6.43 -10.76 -5.16
C THR A 208 5.91 -11.95 -5.94
N SER A 209 6.33 -12.15 -7.20
CA SER A 209 5.94 -13.31 -8.00
C SER A 209 6.49 -14.65 -7.46
N TYR A 210 7.50 -14.63 -6.59
CA TYR A 210 8.08 -15.83 -5.99
C TYR A 210 7.12 -16.54 -5.04
N THR A 211 6.05 -15.89 -4.60
CA THR A 211 4.97 -16.58 -3.88
C THR A 211 4.37 -17.71 -4.71
N LYS A 212 4.58 -17.78 -6.03
CA LYS A 212 4.15 -18.91 -6.90
C LYS A 212 4.76 -20.27 -6.56
N TYR A 213 5.90 -20.32 -5.87
CA TYR A 213 6.54 -21.58 -5.50
C TYR A 213 5.83 -22.20 -4.29
N THR A 214 5.95 -23.53 -4.16
CA THR A 214 5.35 -24.31 -3.06
C THR A 214 6.44 -25.16 -2.38
N PRO A 215 6.71 -24.95 -1.08
CA PRO A 215 6.17 -23.86 -0.24
C PRO A 215 6.63 -22.48 -0.74
N SER A 216 5.86 -21.42 -0.43
CA SER A 216 6.30 -20.04 -0.73
C SER A 216 7.60 -19.73 0.02
N PRO A 217 8.61 -19.06 -0.61
CA PRO A 217 9.84 -18.67 0.09
C PRO A 217 9.60 -17.55 1.12
N LEU A 218 8.41 -16.96 1.16
CA LEU A 218 8.07 -15.88 2.06
C LEU A 218 6.71 -16.06 2.74
N ASN A 219 6.63 -15.51 3.96
CA ASN A 219 5.39 -15.18 4.65
C ASN A 219 4.77 -13.96 3.99
N GLY A 220 3.54 -14.08 3.49
CA GLY A 220 2.90 -12.97 2.76
C GLY A 220 2.80 -11.68 3.56
N PHE A 221 2.63 -11.73 4.89
CA PHE A 221 2.57 -10.51 5.71
C PHE A 221 3.87 -9.68 5.66
N ASP A 222 5.00 -10.28 5.27
CA ASP A 222 6.25 -9.56 5.07
C ASP A 222 6.12 -8.57 3.90
N LEU A 223 5.33 -8.91 2.85
CA LEU A 223 5.06 -8.01 1.71
C LEU A 223 4.37 -6.71 2.13
N LEU A 224 3.48 -6.78 3.13
CA LEU A 224 2.79 -5.60 3.65
C LEU A 224 3.75 -4.59 4.27
N ASN A 225 4.83 -5.08 4.89
CA ASN A 225 5.86 -4.22 5.47
C ASN A 225 6.72 -3.54 4.39
N HIS A 226 6.99 -4.25 3.29
CA HIS A 226 7.81 -3.73 2.19
C HIS A 226 7.06 -2.73 1.30
N MET A 227 5.72 -2.78 1.30
CA MET A 227 4.85 -1.85 0.57
C MET A 227 5.14 -0.38 0.89
N ALA A 228 5.49 -0.05 2.15
CA ALA A 228 5.80 1.32 2.55
C ALA A 228 6.91 1.94 1.70
N VAL A 229 7.94 1.14 1.34
CA VAL A 229 9.06 1.59 0.50
C VAL A 229 8.63 1.74 -0.96
N ALA A 230 7.83 0.81 -1.48
CA ALA A 230 7.27 0.91 -2.84
C ALA A 230 6.38 2.16 -3.03
N VAL A 231 5.82 2.68 -1.94
CA VAL A 231 5.07 3.96 -1.91
C VAL A 231 6.00 5.16 -1.80
N CYS A 232 6.88 5.18 -0.78
CA CYS A 232 7.59 6.41 -0.40
C CYS A 232 8.94 6.65 -1.09
N ALA A 233 9.51 5.63 -1.74
CA ALA A 233 10.88 5.69 -2.26
C ALA A 233 11.05 5.01 -3.63
N ARG A 234 9.97 4.77 -4.38
CA ARG A 234 10.01 4.04 -5.66
C ARG A 234 11.07 4.57 -6.64
N GLY A 235 11.21 5.89 -6.74
CA GLY A 235 12.17 6.55 -7.62
C GLY A 235 13.58 6.76 -7.06
N THR A 236 13.99 6.03 -6.01
CA THR A 236 15.34 6.15 -5.43
C THR A 236 16.19 4.90 -5.70
N VAL A 237 17.51 5.11 -5.84
CA VAL A 237 18.47 4.03 -6.13
C VAL A 237 18.55 3.06 -4.96
N GLU A 238 18.46 3.56 -3.73
CA GLU A 238 18.48 2.76 -2.51
C GLU A 238 17.31 1.78 -2.47
N ALA A 239 16.12 2.22 -2.91
CA ALA A 239 14.96 1.33 -3.00
C ALA A 239 15.17 0.26 -4.07
N ALA A 240 15.69 0.63 -5.25
CA ALA A 240 16.00 -0.33 -6.30
C ALA A 240 16.97 -1.43 -5.81
N GLU A 241 18.08 -1.04 -5.18
CA GLU A 241 19.07 -1.98 -4.63
C GLU A 241 18.51 -2.84 -3.50
N ALA A 242 17.64 -2.27 -2.65
CA ALA A 242 17.00 -3.01 -1.57
C ALA A 242 16.01 -4.06 -2.10
N PHE A 243 15.22 -3.74 -3.13
CA PHE A 243 14.31 -4.70 -3.75
C PHE A 243 15.03 -5.74 -4.61
N GLU A 244 16.16 -5.39 -5.25
CA GLU A 244 17.01 -6.39 -5.91
C GLU A 244 17.66 -7.33 -4.89
N THR A 245 18.10 -6.81 -3.74
CA THR A 245 18.57 -7.66 -2.64
C THR A 245 17.44 -8.61 -2.20
N LEU A 246 16.20 -8.12 -2.08
CA LEU A 246 15.03 -8.94 -1.72
C LEU A 246 14.79 -10.05 -2.74
N LEU A 247 14.88 -9.72 -4.04
CA LEU A 247 14.72 -10.68 -5.13
C LEU A 247 15.77 -11.79 -5.05
N GLU A 248 17.04 -11.44 -4.84
CA GLU A 248 18.11 -12.43 -4.71
C GLU A 248 17.96 -13.30 -3.45
N GLU A 249 17.50 -12.73 -2.33
CA GLU A 249 17.16 -13.50 -1.13
C GLU A 249 16.04 -14.51 -1.41
N TYR A 250 15.01 -14.15 -2.16
CA TYR A 250 13.92 -15.06 -2.52
C TYR A 250 14.31 -16.11 -3.55
N LYS A 251 15.18 -15.77 -4.52
CA LYS A 251 15.81 -16.76 -5.42
C LYS A 251 16.53 -17.84 -4.64
N LYS A 252 17.43 -17.41 -3.75
CA LYS A 252 18.19 -18.32 -2.89
C LYS A 252 17.27 -19.15 -1.99
N ALA A 253 16.24 -18.55 -1.41
CA ALA A 253 15.29 -19.27 -0.56
C ALA A 253 14.57 -20.40 -1.31
N VAL A 254 14.18 -20.18 -2.57
CA VAL A 254 13.61 -21.24 -3.42
C VAL A 254 14.62 -22.34 -3.72
N GLU A 255 15.84 -21.98 -4.09
CA GLU A 255 16.91 -22.96 -4.37
C GLU A 255 17.24 -23.83 -3.16
N GLU A 256 17.25 -23.24 -1.96
CA GLU A 256 17.55 -23.93 -0.70
C GLU A 256 16.32 -24.59 -0.06
N GLY A 257 15.12 -24.41 -0.63
CA GLY A 257 13.86 -24.91 -0.06
C GLY A 257 13.52 -24.28 1.30
N THR A 258 13.93 -23.05 1.56
CA THR A 258 13.69 -22.33 2.80
C THR A 258 12.57 -21.30 2.67
N SER A 259 11.98 -20.88 3.80
CA SER A 259 10.92 -19.89 3.82
C SER A 259 10.98 -18.95 5.02
N THR A 260 10.54 -17.70 4.86
CA THR A 260 10.26 -16.82 6.01
C THR A 260 8.95 -17.19 6.72
N PHE A 261 8.07 -17.98 6.09
CA PHE A 261 6.90 -18.58 6.73
C PHE A 261 7.33 -19.75 7.64
N ARG A 262 7.39 -19.50 8.95
CA ARG A 262 7.96 -20.42 9.95
C ARG A 262 6.98 -21.48 10.50
N THR A 263 6.08 -21.96 9.67
CA THR A 263 5.19 -23.09 9.97
C THR A 263 4.93 -23.86 8.68
N GLU A 264 4.36 -25.05 8.78
CA GLU A 264 3.91 -25.80 7.60
C GLU A 264 2.88 -24.97 6.82
N GLU A 265 3.14 -24.75 5.53
CA GLU A 265 2.21 -24.14 4.59
C GLU A 265 1.19 -25.20 4.14
N LYS A 266 0.07 -25.28 4.85
CA LYS A 266 -1.02 -26.22 4.58
C LYS A 266 -2.00 -25.68 3.54
N TYR A 267 -2.22 -24.37 3.56
CA TYR A 267 -3.17 -23.70 2.69
C TYR A 267 -2.63 -22.37 2.19
N ARG A 268 -3.05 -22.00 0.98
CA ARG A 268 -2.57 -20.80 0.28
C ARG A 268 -3.74 -19.90 -0.04
N ILE A 269 -3.72 -18.65 0.39
CA ILE A 269 -4.83 -17.72 0.15
C ILE A 269 -4.42 -16.47 -0.61
N MET A 270 -5.41 -15.89 -1.27
CA MET A 270 -5.42 -14.49 -1.64
C MET A 270 -6.04 -13.68 -0.49
N PHE A 271 -5.35 -12.61 -0.08
CA PHE A 271 -5.90 -11.63 0.85
C PHE A 271 -6.23 -10.36 0.08
N GLU A 272 -7.51 -9.99 0.08
CA GLU A 272 -8.00 -8.79 -0.60
C GLU A 272 -8.36 -7.71 0.42
N GLY A 273 -7.81 -6.52 0.24
CA GLY A 273 -8.03 -5.34 1.10
C GLY A 273 -6.84 -4.99 2.00
N ILE A 274 -6.92 -3.82 2.64
CA ILE A 274 -5.83 -3.23 3.44
C ILE A 274 -5.74 -3.94 4.78
N ALA A 275 -4.55 -4.24 5.28
CA ALA A 275 -4.41 -4.87 6.59
C ALA A 275 -5.00 -4.00 7.72
N CYS A 276 -5.56 -4.65 8.74
CA CYS A 276 -5.99 -3.98 9.97
C CYS A 276 -4.77 -3.66 10.83
N TRP A 277 -4.17 -2.48 10.67
CA TRP A 277 -2.92 -2.09 11.33
C TRP A 277 -2.94 -2.25 12.86
N PRO A 278 -4.01 -1.86 13.58
CA PRO A 278 -4.11 -2.08 15.02
C PRO A 278 -4.14 -3.56 15.43
N HIS A 279 -4.47 -4.46 14.50
CA HIS A 279 -4.73 -5.88 14.74
C HIS A 279 -3.85 -6.83 13.91
N LEU A 280 -2.72 -6.36 13.35
CA LEU A 280 -1.80 -7.18 12.54
C LEU A 280 -1.40 -8.49 13.22
N ARG A 281 -1.18 -8.46 14.54
CA ARG A 281 -0.83 -9.67 15.30
C ARG A 281 -1.98 -10.67 15.32
N ALA A 282 -3.22 -10.22 15.54
CA ALA A 282 -4.40 -11.07 15.58
C ALA A 282 -4.65 -11.70 14.20
N THR A 283 -4.61 -10.90 13.14
CA THR A 283 -4.84 -11.37 11.77
C THR A 283 -3.75 -12.34 11.31
N SER A 284 -2.47 -12.00 11.51
CA SER A 284 -1.35 -12.88 11.19
C SER A 284 -1.37 -14.19 11.99
N THR A 285 -1.69 -14.14 13.28
CA THR A 285 -1.75 -15.34 14.13
C THR A 285 -2.93 -16.24 13.76
N GLY A 286 -4.08 -15.65 13.43
CA GLY A 286 -5.28 -16.38 13.01
C GLY A 286 -5.03 -17.25 11.77
N LEU A 287 -4.28 -16.73 10.80
CA LEU A 287 -3.88 -17.48 9.60
C LEU A 287 -2.76 -18.47 9.88
N LYS A 288 -1.67 -18.00 10.51
CA LYS A 288 -0.48 -18.82 10.75
C LYS A 288 -0.75 -20.04 11.64
N SER A 289 -1.61 -19.91 12.65
CA SER A 289 -1.97 -21.02 13.54
C SER A 289 -2.68 -22.18 12.83
N ARG A 290 -3.19 -21.94 11.62
CA ARG A 290 -3.86 -22.94 10.77
C ARG A 290 -3.02 -23.37 9.58
N GLY A 291 -1.77 -22.93 9.50
CA GLY A 291 -0.90 -23.20 8.35
C GLY A 291 -1.34 -22.47 7.08
N ILE A 292 -2.11 -21.39 7.19
CA ILE A 292 -2.51 -20.56 6.04
C ILE A 292 -1.43 -19.51 5.77
N ASN A 293 -0.88 -19.51 4.56
CA ASN A 293 0.01 -18.45 4.08
C ASN A 293 -0.71 -17.56 3.04
N MET A 294 -0.42 -16.26 3.08
CA MET A 294 -0.87 -15.32 2.06
C MET A 294 0.11 -15.35 0.89
N VAL A 295 -0.35 -15.81 -0.27
CA VAL A 295 0.50 -15.95 -1.47
C VAL A 295 0.05 -15.04 -2.62
N ALA A 296 -1.16 -14.49 -2.54
CA ALA A 296 -1.74 -13.61 -3.54
C ALA A 296 -2.23 -12.31 -2.92
N THR A 297 -1.93 -11.20 -3.59
CA THR A 297 -2.43 -9.86 -3.26
C THR A 297 -2.28 -8.95 -4.47
N ILE A 298 -3.20 -7.99 -4.64
CA ILE A 298 -3.13 -6.98 -5.70
C ILE A 298 -2.11 -5.86 -5.42
N TYR A 299 -1.56 -5.79 -4.19
CA TYR A 299 -0.65 -4.70 -3.81
C TYR A 299 0.63 -4.61 -4.63
N ALA A 300 1.11 -5.75 -5.15
CA ALA A 300 2.27 -5.76 -6.03
C ALA A 300 1.99 -4.91 -7.28
N ASP A 301 0.91 -5.23 -7.99
CA ASP A 301 0.45 -4.54 -9.20
C ASP A 301 -0.03 -3.11 -8.94
N ALA A 302 -0.50 -2.81 -7.72
CA ALA A 302 -0.97 -1.47 -7.36
C ALA A 302 0.16 -0.43 -7.29
N PHE A 303 1.40 -0.85 -7.01
CA PHE A 303 2.56 0.04 -6.84
C PHE A 303 3.76 -0.31 -7.74
N GLY A 304 3.69 -1.42 -8.47
CA GLY A 304 4.68 -1.82 -9.47
C GLY A 304 4.29 -1.34 -10.85
N PHE A 305 4.82 -0.19 -11.27
CA PHE A 305 4.58 0.38 -12.59
C PHE A 305 5.77 0.16 -13.51
N ILE A 306 5.48 -0.36 -14.70
CA ILE A 306 6.45 -0.52 -15.78
C ILE A 306 5.98 0.34 -16.96
N TYR A 307 6.88 1.17 -17.48
CA TYR A 307 6.60 2.10 -18.56
C TYR A 307 7.90 2.50 -19.27
N ASP A 308 7.81 2.73 -20.57
CA ASP A 308 8.98 3.05 -21.41
C ASP A 308 9.12 4.54 -21.70
N ASP A 309 8.03 5.30 -21.64
CA ASP A 309 7.98 6.72 -21.94
C ASP A 309 6.94 7.46 -21.08
N PHE A 310 6.79 8.76 -21.34
CA PHE A 310 5.91 9.64 -20.57
C PHE A 310 4.42 9.29 -20.72
N ASP A 311 3.99 8.85 -21.91
CA ASP A 311 2.59 8.45 -22.13
C ASP A 311 2.33 7.08 -21.50
N GLY A 312 3.32 6.19 -21.50
CA GLY A 312 3.34 4.93 -20.75
C GLY A 312 3.24 5.15 -19.24
N LEU A 313 3.97 6.13 -18.70
CA LEU A 313 3.87 6.53 -17.29
C LEU A 313 2.44 6.95 -16.93
N ILE A 314 1.85 7.83 -17.75
CA ILE A 314 0.47 8.29 -17.57
C ILE A 314 -0.51 7.12 -17.63
N ARG A 315 -0.35 6.23 -18.63
CA ARG A 315 -1.17 5.02 -18.79
C ARG A 315 -1.07 4.12 -17.55
N ALA A 316 0.12 3.97 -16.96
CA ALA A 316 0.31 3.18 -15.75
C ALA A 316 -0.49 3.75 -14.56
N TYR A 317 -0.43 5.06 -14.32
CA TYR A 317 -1.22 5.69 -13.25
C TYR A 317 -2.73 5.64 -13.50
N CYS A 318 -3.19 5.69 -14.77
CA CYS A 318 -4.59 5.50 -15.13
C CYS A 318 -5.08 4.05 -14.95
N ASN A 319 -4.17 3.08 -15.00
CA ASN A 319 -4.46 1.64 -14.85
C ASN A 319 -4.29 1.11 -13.42
N THR A 320 -4.16 2.02 -12.44
CA THR A 320 -4.19 1.68 -11.01
C THR A 320 -5.44 0.83 -10.72
N PRO A 321 -5.35 -0.28 -9.96
CA PRO A 321 -6.46 -1.22 -9.77
C PRO A 321 -7.78 -0.64 -9.24
N ASN A 322 -7.76 0.56 -8.66
CA ASN A 322 -8.93 1.26 -8.13
C ASN A 322 -9.55 2.26 -9.12
N ALA A 323 -8.87 2.55 -10.23
CA ALA A 323 -9.28 3.52 -11.23
C ALA A 323 -9.84 2.87 -12.51
N ILE A 324 -10.09 1.56 -12.48
CA ILE A 324 -10.48 0.74 -13.64
C ILE A 324 -11.80 0.02 -13.39
N ASN A 325 -12.46 -0.42 -14.48
CA ASN A 325 -13.70 -1.19 -14.42
C ASN A 325 -13.58 -2.50 -13.62
N LEU A 326 -14.75 -3.03 -13.25
CA LEU A 326 -14.86 -4.25 -12.44
C LEU A 326 -14.21 -5.44 -13.13
N GLU A 327 -14.39 -5.57 -14.45
CA GLU A 327 -13.98 -6.72 -15.24
C GLU A 327 -12.46 -6.83 -15.31
N LEU A 328 -11.76 -5.76 -15.68
CA LEU A 328 -10.31 -5.70 -15.67
C LEU A 328 -9.76 -5.84 -14.24
N ALA A 329 -10.42 -5.23 -13.25
CA ALA A 329 -10.05 -5.39 -11.85
C ALA A 329 -10.12 -6.86 -11.42
N ARG A 330 -11.21 -7.57 -11.74
CA ARG A 330 -11.39 -9.01 -11.51
C ARG A 330 -10.29 -9.81 -12.21
N ASP A 331 -10.11 -9.61 -13.51
CA ASP A 331 -9.20 -10.43 -14.34
C ASP A 331 -7.76 -10.37 -13.82
N LYS A 332 -7.33 -9.20 -13.32
CA LYS A 332 -6.04 -9.06 -12.61
C LYS A 332 -5.96 -9.95 -11.37
N ARG A 333 -6.99 -9.97 -10.51
CA ARG A 333 -7.02 -10.84 -9.31
C ARG A 333 -7.06 -12.32 -9.69
N VAL A 334 -7.84 -12.69 -10.68
CA VAL A 334 -7.92 -14.07 -11.19
C VAL A 334 -6.56 -14.54 -11.70
N ALA A 335 -5.86 -13.71 -12.48
CA ALA A 335 -4.53 -14.03 -12.97
C ALA A 335 -3.53 -14.27 -11.83
N ILE A 336 -3.57 -13.43 -10.79
CA ILE A 336 -2.74 -13.59 -9.58
C ILE A 336 -3.09 -14.88 -8.84
N ALA A 337 -4.39 -15.13 -8.59
CA ALA A 337 -4.86 -16.31 -7.88
C ALA A 337 -4.44 -17.62 -8.58
N LYS A 338 -4.62 -17.69 -9.90
CA LYS A 338 -4.20 -18.84 -10.73
C LYS A 338 -2.68 -19.02 -10.72
N LYS A 339 -1.91 -17.93 -10.93
CA LYS A 339 -0.43 -17.96 -10.96
C LYS A 339 0.19 -18.43 -9.64
N THR A 340 -0.50 -18.20 -8.53
CA THR A 340 0.00 -18.48 -7.18
C THR A 340 -0.59 -19.74 -6.57
N SER A 341 -1.35 -20.54 -7.34
CA SER A 341 -2.04 -21.74 -6.81
C SER A 341 -2.81 -21.40 -5.53
N THR A 342 -3.57 -20.30 -5.57
CA THR A 342 -4.43 -19.87 -4.46
C THR A 342 -5.56 -20.87 -4.28
N GLU A 343 -5.90 -21.17 -3.03
CA GLU A 343 -6.89 -22.19 -2.64
C GLU A 343 -8.09 -21.59 -1.90
N GLY A 344 -8.03 -20.30 -1.56
CA GLY A 344 -9.12 -19.59 -0.90
C GLY A 344 -8.94 -18.08 -1.00
N LEU A 345 -10.04 -17.34 -0.97
CA LEU A 345 -10.06 -15.89 -0.97
C LEU A 345 -10.59 -15.37 0.37
N LEU A 346 -9.76 -14.60 1.07
CA LEU A 346 -10.13 -13.90 2.30
C LEU A 346 -10.25 -12.40 2.01
N VAL A 347 -11.47 -11.89 2.07
CA VAL A 347 -11.79 -10.48 1.77
C VAL A 347 -11.95 -9.68 3.05
N HIS A 348 -11.18 -8.61 3.19
CA HIS A 348 -11.41 -7.60 4.20
C HIS A 348 -12.49 -6.63 3.72
N THR A 349 -13.69 -6.74 4.29
CA THR A 349 -14.75 -5.74 4.14
C THR A 349 -14.40 -4.53 5.00
N ASN A 350 -13.60 -3.64 4.42
CA ASN A 350 -13.03 -2.49 5.10
C ASN A 350 -14.07 -1.36 5.21
N ARG A 351 -14.42 -0.98 6.43
CA ARG A 351 -15.40 0.08 6.74
C ARG A 351 -15.03 1.45 6.16
N SER A 352 -13.75 1.79 6.15
CA SER A 352 -13.26 3.08 5.65
C SER A 352 -13.20 3.14 4.13
N CYS A 353 -12.77 2.06 3.49
CA CYS A 353 -12.47 2.06 2.05
C CYS A 353 -13.70 1.74 1.20
N LYS A 354 -14.57 2.74 1.02
CA LYS A 354 -15.84 2.58 0.28
C LYS A 354 -15.67 2.13 -1.16
N LEU A 355 -14.65 2.65 -1.85
CA LEU A 355 -14.37 2.26 -3.23
C LEU A 355 -14.07 0.77 -3.30
N TRP A 356 -13.09 0.31 -2.53
CA TRP A 356 -12.69 -1.09 -2.49
C TRP A 356 -13.86 -1.97 -2.08
N SER A 357 -14.42 -1.75 -0.89
CA SER A 357 -15.49 -2.57 -0.32
C SER A 357 -16.78 -2.55 -1.15
N GLY A 358 -17.05 -1.46 -1.88
CA GLY A 358 -18.30 -1.25 -2.61
C GLY A 358 -18.56 -2.25 -3.73
N PHE A 359 -17.51 -2.73 -4.40
CA PHE A 359 -17.63 -3.71 -5.49
C PHE A 359 -17.05 -5.09 -5.13
N MET A 360 -16.50 -5.28 -3.92
CA MET A 360 -15.91 -6.55 -3.49
C MET A 360 -16.91 -7.70 -3.49
N TYR A 361 -18.18 -7.49 -3.13
CA TYR A 361 -19.16 -8.60 -3.08
C TYR A 361 -19.35 -9.27 -4.44
N GLU A 362 -19.48 -8.46 -5.49
CA GLU A 362 -19.59 -8.95 -6.87
C GLU A 362 -18.27 -9.55 -7.36
N MET A 363 -17.18 -8.79 -7.21
CA MET A 363 -15.88 -9.18 -7.74
C MET A 363 -15.38 -10.47 -7.09
N SER A 364 -15.51 -10.59 -5.76
CA SER A 364 -15.08 -11.77 -5.00
C SER A 364 -15.88 -13.02 -5.37
N ARG A 365 -17.18 -12.89 -5.66
CA ARG A 365 -17.99 -14.00 -6.18
C ARG A 365 -17.48 -14.47 -7.53
N GLN A 366 -17.26 -13.56 -8.47
CA GLN A 366 -16.74 -13.90 -9.80
C GLN A 366 -15.33 -14.53 -9.73
N ILE A 367 -14.45 -14.02 -8.85
CA ILE A 367 -13.12 -14.63 -8.62
C ILE A 367 -13.27 -16.05 -8.06
N GLY A 368 -14.13 -16.26 -7.06
CA GLY A 368 -14.37 -17.57 -6.47
C GLY A 368 -14.88 -18.59 -7.49
N GLU A 369 -15.84 -18.19 -8.32
CA GLU A 369 -16.39 -19.01 -9.41
C GLU A 369 -15.34 -19.34 -10.48
N GLU A 370 -14.55 -18.35 -10.93
CA GLU A 370 -13.59 -18.56 -12.03
C GLU A 370 -12.31 -19.30 -11.59
N CYS A 371 -11.94 -19.19 -10.32
CA CYS A 371 -10.79 -19.88 -9.75
C CYS A 371 -11.16 -21.20 -9.06
N ASP A 372 -12.44 -21.52 -8.92
CA ASP A 372 -12.95 -22.67 -8.15
C ASP A 372 -12.40 -22.72 -6.72
N ILE A 373 -12.46 -21.56 -6.04
CA ILE A 373 -11.97 -21.40 -4.66
C ILE A 373 -13.07 -20.87 -3.72
N PRO A 374 -13.12 -21.33 -2.46
CA PRO A 374 -14.01 -20.75 -1.47
C PRO A 374 -13.65 -19.30 -1.16
N VAL A 375 -14.69 -18.50 -0.90
CA VAL A 375 -14.60 -17.09 -0.58
C VAL A 375 -15.22 -16.85 0.79
N THR A 376 -14.52 -16.13 1.66
CA THR A 376 -15.11 -15.59 2.89
C THR A 376 -14.70 -14.14 3.07
N SER A 377 -15.46 -13.41 3.88
CA SER A 377 -15.11 -12.06 4.29
C SER A 377 -15.12 -11.90 5.80
N PHE A 378 -14.39 -10.89 6.26
CA PHE A 378 -14.43 -10.40 7.63
C PHE A 378 -14.55 -8.88 7.62
N ASP A 379 -15.15 -8.33 8.67
CA ASP A 379 -15.33 -6.89 8.82
C ASP A 379 -14.18 -6.30 9.63
N GLY A 380 -13.75 -5.10 9.23
CA GLY A 380 -12.63 -4.43 9.87
C GLY A 380 -12.45 -3.00 9.37
N ASP A 381 -11.37 -2.39 9.83
CA ASP A 381 -10.88 -1.11 9.32
C ASP A 381 -9.36 -1.15 9.35
N GLN A 382 -8.71 -0.42 8.42
CA GLN A 382 -7.26 -0.38 8.39
C GLN A 382 -6.67 0.33 9.61
N ALA A 383 -7.36 1.31 10.21
CA ALA A 383 -6.80 2.14 11.26
C ALA A 383 -7.70 2.34 12.49
N ASP A 384 -9.01 2.20 12.37
CA ASP A 384 -9.96 2.36 13.48
C ASP A 384 -10.26 1.01 14.16
N PRO A 385 -9.68 0.72 15.35
CA PRO A 385 -9.82 -0.59 15.99
C PRO A 385 -11.26 -0.89 16.42
N ARG A 386 -12.14 0.11 16.53
CA ARG A 386 -13.55 -0.07 16.92
C ARG A 386 -14.35 -0.89 15.92
N ASN A 387 -13.86 -1.02 14.68
CA ASN A 387 -14.55 -1.70 13.59
C ASN A 387 -14.08 -3.16 13.36
N PHE A 388 -13.17 -3.69 14.19
CA PHE A 388 -12.65 -5.06 14.04
C PHE A 388 -13.04 -5.94 15.25
N SER A 389 -13.39 -7.20 14.97
CA SER A 389 -13.65 -8.21 16.00
C SER A 389 -12.76 -9.43 15.78
N GLU A 390 -11.85 -9.68 16.73
CA GLU A 390 -10.96 -10.85 16.68
C GLU A 390 -11.74 -12.17 16.70
N ALA A 391 -12.82 -12.25 17.48
CA ALA A 391 -13.69 -13.43 17.52
C ALA A 391 -14.33 -13.70 16.16
N GLN A 392 -14.85 -12.66 15.49
CA GLN A 392 -15.40 -12.79 14.13
C GLN A 392 -14.32 -13.28 13.18
N TYR A 393 -13.15 -12.63 13.16
CA TYR A 393 -12.05 -13.00 12.28
C TYR A 393 -11.64 -14.48 12.43
N VAL A 394 -11.48 -14.94 13.67
CA VAL A 394 -11.12 -16.33 13.96
C VAL A 394 -12.15 -17.31 13.41
N THR A 395 -13.45 -17.04 13.58
CA THR A 395 -14.53 -17.89 13.03
C THR A 395 -14.55 -17.87 11.51
N ARG A 396 -14.35 -16.71 10.87
CA ARG A 396 -14.32 -16.60 9.40
C ARG A 396 -13.14 -17.35 8.79
N VAL A 397 -11.96 -17.21 9.37
CA VAL A 397 -10.75 -17.93 8.94
C VAL A 397 -10.90 -19.43 9.18
N GLN A 398 -11.50 -19.85 10.29
CA GLN A 398 -11.78 -21.25 10.55
C GLN A 398 -12.70 -21.85 9.47
N GLY A 399 -13.84 -21.21 9.18
CA GLY A 399 -14.76 -21.71 8.15
C GLY A 399 -14.12 -21.79 6.76
N LEU A 400 -13.27 -20.82 6.39
CA LEU A 400 -12.50 -20.91 5.14
C LEU A 400 -11.55 -22.11 5.15
N THR A 401 -10.88 -22.37 6.27
CA THR A 401 -9.96 -23.51 6.43
C THR A 401 -10.68 -24.84 6.21
N GLU A 402 -11.84 -25.01 6.85
CA GLU A 402 -12.65 -26.24 6.78
C GLU A 402 -13.09 -26.54 5.33
N ILE A 403 -13.50 -25.52 4.57
CA ILE A 403 -13.89 -25.70 3.16
C ILE A 403 -12.67 -26.03 2.29
N MET A 404 -11.54 -25.33 2.48
CA MET A 404 -10.29 -25.65 1.76
C MET A 404 -9.80 -27.07 2.06
N GLU A 405 -9.94 -27.53 3.30
CA GLU A 405 -9.59 -28.90 3.71
C GLU A 405 -10.50 -29.94 3.03
N ALA A 406 -11.81 -29.72 3.04
CA ALA A 406 -12.77 -30.59 2.36
C ALA A 406 -12.50 -30.69 0.85
N ASN A 407 -12.18 -29.57 0.19
CA ASN A 407 -11.83 -29.54 -1.23
C ASN A 407 -10.56 -30.34 -1.55
N LYS A 408 -9.62 -30.49 -0.60
CA LYS A 408 -8.44 -31.36 -0.73
C LYS A 408 -8.71 -32.84 -0.48
N GLY A 409 -9.95 -33.23 -0.21
CA GLY A 409 -10.31 -34.59 0.20
C GLY A 409 -10.03 -34.89 1.68
N GLY A 410 -9.86 -33.85 2.50
CA GLY A 410 -9.91 -33.98 3.96
C GLY A 410 -11.31 -34.40 4.42
N LYS A 411 -11.38 -35.25 5.45
CA LYS A 411 -12.65 -35.77 6.01
C LYS A 411 -13.29 -34.82 7.00
#